data_AF-M4BVZ7-F1
#
_entry.id   AF-M4BVZ7-F1
#
_cell.length_a   1.000
_cell.length_b   1.000
_cell.length_c   1.000
_cell.angle_alpha   90.00
_cell.angle_beta   90.00
_cell.angle_gamma   90.00
#
_symmetry.space_group_name_H-M   'P 1'
#
loop_
_entity.id
_entity.type
_entity.pdbx_description
1 polymer ?
#
loop_
_entity_poly.entity_id
_entity_poly.type
_entity_poly.pdbx_seq_one_letter_code
_entity_poly.pdbx_strand_id
1 'polypeptide(L)'
;MGRVFVLFALSLCVLLLVATGPALAHVDSKDAFPVANGLEVAADHTSNEVHPSVEVTTEERAVSSMHLEPEVVQLLPMSSEQAKLFDLIRSSTNLDSAYAKLKPNIPKITAIRGHNALRKARSFFVSDHLSAYHRFAQEIHGKHADAEAIKDLELHYGSKVLALSLCQARMWRKGPAHKAAVALEDAQFEKWLAGGRNPGDIIKVKLGVEDPDKLEGLEKLVKDGLDRYVEKKEKTQNDAKLLQ
;
A
#
# COMPACT_ATOMS: atom_id res chain seq x y z
N MET A 1 20.10 -10.94 -22.00
CA MET A 1 20.75 -10.06 -21.00
C MET A 1 19.90 -8.87 -20.55
N GLY A 2 18.59 -8.76 -20.88
CA GLY A 2 17.79 -7.56 -20.56
C GLY A 2 17.15 -7.48 -19.16
N ARG A 3 17.12 -8.57 -18.38
CA ARG A 3 16.38 -8.60 -17.09
C ARG A 3 17.18 -8.07 -15.89
N VAL A 4 18.51 -8.03 -15.98
CA VAL A 4 19.37 -7.53 -14.88
C VAL A 4 19.35 -5.99 -14.82
N PHE A 5 19.11 -5.33 -15.95
CA PHE A 5 19.06 -3.87 -16.02
C PHE A 5 17.83 -3.25 -15.35
N VAL A 6 16.69 -3.95 -15.35
CA VAL A 6 15.42 -3.45 -14.78
C VAL A 6 15.49 -3.35 -13.25
N LEU A 7 16.15 -4.31 -12.59
CA LEU A 7 16.32 -4.27 -11.13
C LEU A 7 17.24 -3.14 -10.67
N PHE A 8 18.24 -2.77 -11.47
CA PHE A 8 19.11 -1.62 -11.18
C PHE A 8 18.39 -0.27 -11.35
N ALA A 9 17.54 -0.13 -12.36
CA ALA A 9 16.77 1.09 -12.59
C ALA A 9 15.73 1.37 -11.47
N LEU A 10 15.10 0.31 -10.95
CA LEU A 10 14.14 0.41 -9.84
C LEU A 10 14.83 0.79 -8.52
N SER A 11 16.04 0.27 -8.27
CA SER A 11 16.85 0.65 -7.10
C SER A 11 17.25 2.13 -7.13
N LEU A 12 17.57 2.66 -8.31
CA LEU A 12 17.92 4.08 -8.48
C LEU A 12 16.71 5.03 -8.30
N CYS A 13 15.50 4.60 -8.68
CA CYS A 13 14.29 5.41 -8.52
C CYS A 13 13.82 5.55 -7.06
N VAL A 14 14.03 4.51 -6.22
CA VAL A 14 13.71 4.61 -4.79
C VAL A 14 14.70 5.55 -4.07
N LEU A 15 15.96 5.61 -4.50
CA LEU A 15 16.93 6.56 -3.95
C LEU A 15 16.60 8.02 -4.31
N LEU A 16 16.10 8.29 -5.52
CA LEU A 16 15.75 9.65 -5.94
C LEU A 16 14.50 10.21 -5.24
N LEU A 17 13.60 9.35 -4.74
CA LEU A 17 12.40 9.80 -4.02
C LEU A 17 12.66 10.16 -2.54
N VAL A 18 13.79 9.75 -1.96
CA VAL A 18 14.14 10.03 -0.55
C VAL A 18 14.94 11.34 -0.42
N ALA A 19 15.51 11.86 -1.51
CA ALA A 19 16.37 13.04 -1.48
C ALA A 19 15.62 14.39 -1.36
N THR A 20 14.28 14.40 -1.34
CA THR A 20 13.45 15.61 -1.24
C THR A 20 12.52 15.58 -0.01
N GLY A 21 13.07 15.21 1.16
CA GLY A 21 12.40 15.42 2.44
C GLY A 21 12.69 16.82 3.00
N PRO A 22 11.68 17.56 3.50
CA PRO A 22 11.93 18.84 4.17
C PRO A 22 12.66 18.63 5.49
N ALA A 23 13.64 19.49 5.76
CA ALA A 23 14.38 19.56 7.01
C ALA A 23 13.40 19.75 8.18
N LEU A 24 13.19 18.68 8.97
CA LEU A 24 12.40 18.73 10.18
C LEU A 24 13.21 19.41 11.29
N ALA A 25 12.61 20.47 11.82
CA ALA A 25 13.13 21.28 12.89
C ALA A 25 13.37 20.48 14.18
N HIS A 26 14.48 20.82 14.81
CA HIS A 26 14.97 20.36 16.10
C HIS A 26 13.97 20.74 17.22
N VAL A 27 13.24 19.75 17.74
CA VAL A 27 12.45 19.91 18.98
C VAL A 27 13.37 19.63 20.16
N ASP A 28 13.63 20.70 20.90
CA ASP A 28 14.39 20.74 22.15
C ASP A 28 13.58 20.07 23.26
N SER A 29 14.06 18.94 23.80
CA SER A 29 13.46 18.24 24.93
C SER A 29 14.43 18.26 26.10
N LYS A 30 14.27 19.26 26.96
CA LYS A 30 14.74 19.24 28.34
C LYS A 30 13.97 18.17 29.09
N ASP A 31 14.62 17.08 29.48
CA ASP A 31 14.46 16.52 30.83
C ASP A 31 15.62 15.56 31.14
N ALA A 32 16.12 15.73 32.36
CA ALA A 32 17.41 15.31 32.86
C ALA A 32 17.47 13.84 33.33
N PHE A 33 18.62 13.19 33.10
CA PHE A 33 19.16 12.14 33.96
C PHE A 33 20.70 12.24 34.04
N PRO A 34 21.32 11.87 35.18
CA PRO A 34 22.68 12.28 35.50
C PRO A 34 23.78 11.33 34.97
N VAL A 35 24.76 11.96 34.31
CA VAL A 35 26.24 11.85 34.46
C VAL A 35 26.83 10.51 34.94
N ALA A 36 27.69 9.92 34.09
CA ALA A 36 29.07 9.59 34.43
C ALA A 36 29.96 9.45 33.17
N ASN A 37 30.99 10.31 33.11
CA ASN A 37 32.34 10.16 32.53
C ASN A 37 32.47 9.54 31.13
N GLY A 38 33.12 10.14 30.14
CA GLY A 38 34.17 11.16 30.14
C GLY A 38 35.09 10.82 28.97
N LEU A 39 35.18 11.69 27.97
CA LEU A 39 36.28 11.69 27.01
C LEU A 39 36.30 13.06 26.31
N GLU A 40 37.26 13.89 26.72
CA GLU A 40 37.66 15.08 25.99
C GLU A 40 38.33 14.66 24.68
N VAL A 41 37.83 15.16 23.55
CA VAL A 41 38.64 15.40 22.36
C VAL A 41 38.23 16.75 21.78
N ALA A 42 39.13 17.71 21.91
CA ALA A 42 39.09 18.98 21.21
C ALA A 42 39.39 18.77 19.72
N ALA A 43 38.59 19.36 18.85
CA ALA A 43 39.00 19.71 17.50
C ALA A 43 38.15 20.89 17.00
N ASP A 44 38.77 22.04 17.11
CA ASP A 44 38.51 23.31 16.47
C ASP A 44 38.53 23.16 14.93
N HIS A 45 37.49 23.60 14.23
CA HIS A 45 37.57 23.97 12.81
C HIS A 45 36.46 24.98 12.45
N THR A 46 36.86 26.24 12.45
CA THR A 46 36.22 27.32 11.72
C THR A 46 36.37 27.11 10.21
N SER A 47 35.26 27.06 9.47
CA SER A 47 35.24 27.37 8.03
C SER A 47 33.99 28.15 7.68
N ASN A 48 34.21 29.44 7.39
CA ASN A 48 33.33 30.29 6.64
C ASN A 48 33.17 29.72 5.22
N GLU A 49 31.95 29.48 4.77
CA GLU A 49 31.65 29.48 3.33
C GLU A 49 30.54 30.48 3.01
N VAL A 50 30.92 31.37 2.10
CA VAL A 50 30.16 32.45 1.52
C VAL A 50 29.19 31.85 0.51
N HIS A 51 27.89 32.03 0.72
CA HIS A 51 26.89 31.71 -0.30
C HIS A 51 26.70 32.91 -1.25
N PRO A 52 26.81 32.72 -2.58
CA PRO A 52 26.48 33.74 -3.56
C PRO A 52 24.96 33.90 -3.67
N SER A 53 24.52 35.16 -3.63
CA SER A 53 23.16 35.60 -3.95
C SER A 53 22.78 35.16 -5.36
N VAL A 54 21.81 34.26 -5.47
CA VAL A 54 21.19 33.88 -6.74
C VAL A 54 19.95 34.76 -6.92
N GLU A 55 19.99 35.65 -7.91
CA GLU A 55 18.83 36.41 -8.38
C GLU A 55 17.81 35.44 -8.99
N VAL A 56 16.66 35.29 -8.32
CA VAL A 56 15.52 34.52 -8.82
C VAL A 56 14.69 35.42 -9.73
N THR A 57 14.90 35.32 -11.03
CA THR A 57 13.98 35.88 -12.04
C THR A 57 12.67 35.10 -12.02
N THR A 58 11.62 35.74 -11.53
CA THR A 58 10.26 35.19 -11.48
C THR A 58 9.63 35.30 -12.87
N GLU A 59 9.76 34.27 -13.69
CA GLU A 59 8.92 34.12 -14.88
C GLU A 59 7.56 33.55 -14.46
N GLU A 60 6.57 34.44 -14.44
CA GLU A 60 5.16 34.15 -14.21
C GLU A 60 4.60 33.40 -15.43
N ARG A 61 4.86 32.10 -15.50
CA ARG A 61 4.34 31.22 -16.55
C ARG A 61 2.90 30.84 -16.17
N ALA A 62 1.93 31.43 -16.86
CA ALA A 62 0.53 31.10 -16.75
C ALA A 62 0.31 29.59 -16.99
N VAL A 63 0.17 28.84 -15.90
CA VAL A 63 -0.15 27.42 -15.96
C VAL A 63 -1.63 27.33 -16.32
N SER A 64 -1.88 27.07 -17.61
CA SER A 64 -3.20 26.76 -18.13
C SER A 64 -3.74 25.56 -17.34
N SER A 65 -4.71 25.84 -16.47
CA SER A 65 -5.37 24.86 -15.61
C SER A 65 -6.19 23.92 -16.50
N MET A 66 -5.53 22.89 -17.06
CA MET A 66 -6.20 21.79 -17.73
C MET A 66 -7.05 21.06 -16.71
N HIS A 67 -8.35 21.32 -16.78
CA HIS A 67 -9.40 20.65 -16.05
C HIS A 67 -9.40 19.16 -16.45
N LEU A 68 -8.63 18.35 -15.71
CA LEU A 68 -8.74 16.90 -15.77
C LEU A 68 -10.12 16.54 -15.21
N GLU A 69 -11.08 16.34 -16.11
CA GLU A 69 -12.38 15.73 -15.82
C GLU A 69 -12.13 14.54 -14.90
N PRO A 70 -12.73 14.50 -13.70
CA PRO A 70 -12.52 13.39 -12.78
C PRO A 70 -12.95 12.11 -13.50
N GLU A 71 -12.03 11.15 -13.62
CA GLU A 71 -12.31 9.85 -14.19
C GLU A 71 -13.56 9.28 -13.49
N VAL A 72 -14.70 9.34 -14.16
CA VAL A 72 -15.96 8.84 -13.63
C VAL A 72 -15.79 7.33 -13.61
N VAL A 73 -15.36 6.81 -12.45
CA VAL A 73 -15.23 5.37 -12.22
C VAL A 73 -16.61 4.79 -12.44
N GLN A 74 -16.84 4.19 -13.62
CA GLN A 74 -18.09 3.53 -13.95
C GLN A 74 -18.27 2.36 -12.97
N LEU A 75 -19.04 2.62 -11.92
CA LEU A 75 -19.39 1.62 -10.91
C LEU A 75 -20.16 0.52 -11.62
N LEU A 76 -19.56 -0.67 -11.70
CA LEU A 76 -20.25 -1.83 -12.24
C LEU A 76 -21.59 -2.04 -11.51
N PRO A 77 -22.64 -2.49 -12.24
CA PRO A 77 -23.89 -2.86 -11.61
C PRO A 77 -23.62 -3.94 -10.55
N MET A 78 -24.13 -3.71 -9.34
CA MET A 78 -24.00 -4.67 -8.23
C MET A 78 -24.90 -5.87 -8.47
N SER A 79 -24.46 -7.05 -8.03
CA SER A 79 -25.36 -8.19 -7.86
C SER A 79 -26.44 -7.85 -6.82
N SER A 80 -27.59 -8.54 -6.86
CA SER A 80 -28.62 -8.37 -5.83
C SER A 80 -28.09 -8.67 -4.42
N GLU A 81 -27.16 -9.61 -4.30
CA GLU A 81 -26.51 -9.95 -3.02
C GLU A 81 -25.56 -8.83 -2.57
N GLN A 82 -24.74 -8.29 -3.48
CA GLN A 82 -23.88 -7.14 -3.20
C GLN A 82 -24.67 -5.93 -2.74
N ALA A 83 -25.80 -5.62 -3.39
CA ALA A 83 -26.66 -4.52 -2.99
C ALA A 83 -27.17 -4.70 -1.55
N LYS A 84 -27.64 -5.90 -1.19
CA LYS A 84 -28.09 -6.21 0.17
C LYS A 84 -26.96 -6.07 1.20
N LEU A 85 -25.78 -6.61 0.89
CA LEU A 85 -24.61 -6.51 1.76
C LEU A 85 -24.14 -5.05 1.91
N PHE A 86 -24.22 -4.28 0.83
CA PHE A 86 -23.88 -2.87 0.81
C PHE A 86 -24.87 -2.06 1.65
N ASP A 87 -26.18 -2.25 1.47
CA ASP A 87 -27.21 -1.59 2.28
C ASP A 87 -27.07 -1.94 3.77
N LEU A 88 -26.72 -3.20 4.08
CA LEU A 88 -26.45 -3.64 5.45
C LEU A 88 -25.31 -2.83 6.09
N ILE A 89 -24.20 -2.65 5.39
CA ILE A 89 -23.04 -1.90 5.93
C ILE A 89 -23.17 -0.40 5.80
N ARG A 90 -24.02 0.12 4.90
CA ARG A 90 -24.17 1.55 4.65
C ARG A 90 -24.61 2.33 5.89
N SER A 91 -25.30 1.65 6.81
CA SER A 91 -25.66 2.19 8.13
C SER A 91 -24.48 2.28 9.12
N SER A 92 -23.24 1.97 8.70
CA SER A 92 -22.05 2.00 9.57
C SER A 92 -21.36 3.35 9.48
N THR A 93 -20.75 3.78 10.58
CA THR A 93 -20.03 5.06 10.65
C THR A 93 -18.56 4.96 10.26
N ASN A 94 -17.98 3.75 10.23
CA ASN A 94 -16.58 3.49 9.92
C ASN A 94 -16.37 2.06 9.38
N LEU A 95 -15.14 1.78 8.92
CA LEU A 95 -14.73 0.50 8.35
C LEU A 95 -14.85 -0.68 9.34
N ASP A 96 -14.34 -0.54 10.56
CA ASP A 96 -14.42 -1.60 11.59
C ASP A 96 -15.89 -1.99 11.89
N SER A 97 -16.80 -1.02 11.99
CA SER A 97 -18.23 -1.30 12.16
C SER A 97 -18.85 -1.95 10.92
N ALA A 98 -18.46 -1.55 9.71
CA ALA A 98 -18.93 -2.19 8.48
C ALA A 98 -18.43 -3.63 8.38
N TYR A 99 -17.15 -3.86 8.68
CA TYR A 99 -16.53 -5.17 8.76
C TYR A 99 -17.26 -6.06 9.80
N ALA A 100 -17.55 -5.51 10.99
CA ALA A 100 -18.28 -6.20 12.05
C ALA A 100 -19.73 -6.57 11.67
N LYS A 101 -20.36 -5.82 10.76
CA LYS A 101 -21.71 -6.13 10.24
C LYS A 101 -21.69 -7.14 9.09
N LEU A 102 -20.66 -7.12 8.25
CA LEU A 102 -20.50 -8.13 7.18
C LEU A 102 -20.32 -9.53 7.74
N LYS A 103 -19.76 -9.62 8.96
CA LYS A 103 -19.75 -10.80 9.84
C LYS A 103 -19.96 -12.15 9.13
N PRO A 104 -19.06 -12.59 8.23
CA PRO A 104 -18.81 -14.02 8.20
C PRO A 104 -18.30 -14.40 9.60
N ASN A 105 -18.56 -15.62 10.06
CA ASN A 105 -18.02 -16.19 11.31
C ASN A 105 -16.48 -16.29 11.30
N ILE A 106 -15.77 -15.16 11.14
CA ILE A 106 -14.33 -15.05 11.10
C ILE A 106 -13.94 -14.47 12.45
N PRO A 107 -13.55 -15.31 13.43
CA PRO A 107 -12.98 -14.81 14.67
C PRO A 107 -11.77 -13.95 14.34
N LYS A 108 -11.56 -12.87 15.11
CA LYS A 108 -10.34 -12.05 15.04
C LYS A 108 -9.14 -13.00 14.98
N ILE A 109 -8.42 -12.98 13.86
CA ILE A 109 -7.40 -13.98 13.54
C ILE A 109 -6.12 -13.75 14.35
N THR A 110 -6.07 -12.70 15.17
CA THR A 110 -4.95 -12.39 16.05
C THR A 110 -4.50 -13.56 16.94
N ALA A 111 -5.34 -14.58 17.16
CA ALA A 111 -4.99 -15.80 17.90
C ALA A 111 -4.82 -17.09 17.04
N ILE A 112 -5.19 -17.11 15.75
CA ILE A 112 -5.19 -18.34 14.95
C ILE A 112 -3.93 -18.38 14.07
N ARG A 113 -2.92 -19.14 14.51
CA ARG A 113 -1.76 -19.47 13.67
C ARG A 113 -2.13 -20.51 12.60
N GLY A 114 -1.58 -20.35 11.40
CA GLY A 114 -1.55 -21.38 10.35
C GLY A 114 -2.76 -21.45 9.40
N HIS A 115 -2.94 -22.62 8.79
CA HIS A 115 -3.88 -22.86 7.67
C HIS A 115 -5.35 -22.54 7.95
N ASN A 116 -5.77 -22.54 9.21
CA ASN A 116 -7.15 -22.21 9.58
C ASN A 116 -7.48 -20.74 9.34
N ALA A 117 -6.50 -19.83 9.50
CA ALA A 117 -6.67 -18.41 9.24
C ALA A 117 -6.97 -18.13 7.76
N LEU A 118 -6.18 -18.73 6.87
CA LEU A 118 -6.35 -18.57 5.42
C LEU A 118 -7.69 -19.13 4.93
N ARG A 119 -8.11 -20.29 5.46
CA ARG A 119 -9.40 -20.89 5.06
C ARG A 119 -10.58 -20.00 5.44
N LYS A 120 -10.54 -19.38 6.62
CA LYS A 120 -11.59 -18.47 7.09
C LYS A 120 -11.55 -17.14 6.34
N ALA A 121 -10.36 -16.57 6.13
CA ALA A 121 -10.21 -15.37 5.31
C ALA A 121 -10.75 -15.61 3.89
N ARG A 122 -10.44 -16.76 3.30
CA ARG A 122 -10.85 -17.09 1.93
C ARG A 122 -12.35 -16.90 1.68
N SER A 123 -13.24 -17.29 2.62
CA SER A 123 -14.67 -17.10 2.39
C SER A 123 -15.06 -15.63 2.28
N PHE A 124 -14.44 -14.72 3.05
CA PHE A 124 -14.65 -13.28 2.92
C PHE A 124 -14.13 -12.76 1.57
N PHE A 125 -12.86 -13.03 1.26
CA PHE A 125 -12.19 -12.46 0.09
C PHE A 125 -12.71 -13.02 -1.26
N VAL A 126 -13.24 -14.25 -1.26
CA VAL A 126 -13.79 -14.90 -2.46
C VAL A 126 -15.28 -14.60 -2.67
N SER A 127 -15.95 -14.02 -1.67
CA SER A 127 -17.37 -13.69 -1.72
C SER A 127 -17.65 -12.24 -2.12
N ASP A 128 -18.93 -11.94 -2.32
CA ASP A 128 -19.43 -10.60 -2.56
C ASP A 128 -19.19 -9.62 -1.40
N HIS A 129 -18.80 -10.10 -0.22
CA HIS A 129 -18.46 -9.28 0.95
C HIS A 129 -17.26 -8.37 0.69
N LEU A 130 -16.20 -8.85 0.01
CA LEU A 130 -15.03 -8.03 -0.27
C LEU A 130 -15.40 -6.84 -1.17
N SER A 131 -16.21 -7.06 -2.20
CA SER A 131 -16.67 -5.98 -3.07
C SER A 131 -17.59 -5.00 -2.37
N ALA A 132 -18.52 -5.47 -1.54
CA ALA A 132 -19.39 -4.59 -0.75
C ALA A 132 -18.56 -3.74 0.21
N TYR A 133 -17.63 -4.36 0.93
CA TYR A 133 -16.71 -3.70 1.85
C TYR A 133 -15.84 -2.64 1.15
N HIS A 134 -15.22 -3.00 0.03
CA HIS A 134 -14.38 -2.08 -0.75
C HIS A 134 -15.17 -0.89 -1.29
N ARG A 135 -16.39 -1.12 -1.79
CA ARG A 135 -17.29 -0.06 -2.23
C ARG A 135 -17.68 0.88 -1.07
N PHE A 136 -17.92 0.33 0.12
CA PHE A 136 -18.21 1.15 1.30
C PHE A 136 -16.99 2.01 1.67
N ALA A 137 -15.78 1.46 1.62
CA ALA A 137 -14.56 2.24 1.80
C ALA A 137 -14.44 3.39 0.79
N GLN A 138 -14.81 3.15 -0.48
CA GLN A 138 -14.86 4.19 -1.52
C GLN A 138 -15.87 5.29 -1.20
N GLU A 139 -17.05 4.95 -0.67
CA GLU A 139 -18.07 5.94 -0.29
C GLU A 139 -17.58 6.87 0.83
N ILE A 140 -16.88 6.34 1.84
CA ILE A 140 -16.48 7.12 3.02
C ILE A 140 -15.11 7.81 2.90
N HIS A 141 -14.18 7.26 2.12
CA HIS A 141 -12.79 7.75 2.05
C HIS A 141 -12.38 8.26 0.66
N GLY A 142 -13.23 8.10 -0.36
CA GLY A 142 -12.96 8.59 -1.71
C GLY A 142 -11.61 8.12 -2.26
N LYS A 143 -10.71 9.06 -2.54
CA LYS A 143 -9.38 8.78 -3.13
C LYS A 143 -8.46 7.95 -2.24
N HIS A 144 -8.70 7.90 -0.93
CA HIS A 144 -7.87 7.16 0.04
C HIS A 144 -8.47 5.81 0.47
N ALA A 145 -9.56 5.39 -0.18
CA ALA A 145 -10.31 4.19 0.19
C ALA A 145 -9.47 2.92 0.24
N ASP A 146 -8.61 2.68 -0.75
CA ASP A 146 -7.83 1.45 -0.82
C ASP A 146 -6.79 1.37 0.31
N ALA A 147 -6.15 2.50 0.63
CA ALA A 147 -5.16 2.58 1.70
C ALA A 147 -5.78 2.37 3.09
N GLU A 148 -6.93 3.01 3.37
CA GLU A 148 -7.65 2.83 4.63
C GLU A 148 -8.25 1.42 4.75
N ALA A 149 -8.81 0.87 3.67
CA ALA A 149 -9.29 -0.51 3.64
C ALA A 149 -8.16 -1.52 3.92
N ILE A 150 -6.97 -1.33 3.35
CA ILE A 150 -5.80 -2.17 3.66
C ILE A 150 -5.41 -2.05 5.12
N LYS A 151 -5.31 -0.83 5.67
CA LYS A 151 -4.97 -0.61 7.07
C LYS A 151 -5.94 -1.32 8.03
N ASP A 152 -7.24 -1.22 7.76
CA ASP A 152 -8.28 -1.88 8.54
C ASP A 152 -8.22 -3.42 8.40
N LEU A 153 -8.14 -3.94 7.18
CA LEU A 153 -8.03 -5.38 6.94
C LEU A 153 -6.74 -5.98 7.54
N GLU A 154 -5.64 -5.23 7.59
CA GLU A 154 -4.41 -5.65 8.25
C GLU A 154 -4.58 -5.79 9.77
N LEU A 155 -5.45 -4.99 10.40
CA LEU A 155 -5.79 -5.12 11.81
C LEU A 155 -6.52 -6.44 12.11
N HIS A 156 -7.37 -6.89 11.18
CA HIS A 156 -8.20 -8.10 11.36
C HIS A 156 -7.48 -9.39 10.97
N TYR A 157 -6.74 -9.38 9.86
CA TYR A 157 -6.12 -10.57 9.27
C TYR A 157 -4.61 -10.64 9.51
N GLY A 158 -3.97 -9.49 9.79
CA GLY A 158 -2.52 -9.36 9.71
C GLY A 158 -2.03 -9.23 8.26
N SER A 159 -0.93 -8.50 8.06
CA SER A 159 -0.38 -8.21 6.71
C SER A 159 -0.11 -9.46 5.88
N LYS A 160 0.27 -10.56 6.53
CA LYS A 160 0.58 -11.85 5.89
C LYS A 160 -0.64 -12.54 5.29
N VAL A 161 -1.66 -12.80 6.12
CA VAL A 161 -2.89 -13.50 5.70
C VAL A 161 -3.65 -12.64 4.70
N LEU A 162 -3.63 -11.31 4.88
CA LEU A 162 -4.25 -10.38 3.95
C LEU A 162 -3.65 -10.51 2.54
N ALA A 163 -2.32 -10.42 2.42
CA ALA A 163 -1.65 -10.52 1.13
C ALA A 163 -2.00 -11.80 0.39
N LEU A 164 -1.91 -12.93 1.08
CA LEU A 164 -2.25 -14.24 0.51
C LEU A 164 -3.71 -14.35 0.10
N SER A 165 -4.62 -13.78 0.89
CA SER A 165 -6.05 -13.83 0.62
C SER A 165 -6.43 -12.95 -0.57
N LEU A 166 -5.78 -11.79 -0.73
CA LEU A 166 -5.92 -10.92 -1.90
C LEU A 166 -5.40 -11.58 -3.17
N CYS A 167 -4.21 -12.21 -3.12
CA CYS A 167 -3.68 -12.98 -4.25
C CYS A 167 -4.64 -14.10 -4.68
N GLN A 168 -5.22 -14.83 -3.72
CA GLN A 168 -6.19 -15.89 -4.01
C GLN A 168 -7.50 -15.34 -4.58
N ALA A 169 -8.02 -14.25 -4.03
CA ALA A 169 -9.25 -13.62 -4.52
C ALA A 169 -9.09 -13.05 -5.92
N ARG A 170 -7.90 -12.51 -6.24
CA ARG A 170 -7.55 -12.13 -7.62
C ARG A 170 -7.60 -13.32 -8.58
N MET A 171 -7.20 -14.51 -8.15
CA MET A 171 -7.28 -15.71 -8.99
C MET A 171 -8.70 -16.27 -9.12
N TRP A 172 -9.64 -15.81 -8.30
CA TRP A 172 -11.02 -16.25 -8.37
C TRP A 172 -11.76 -15.60 -9.55
N ARG A 173 -13.00 -16.07 -9.79
CA ARG A 173 -13.85 -15.65 -10.92
C ARG A 173 -13.78 -14.15 -11.17
N LYS A 174 -13.64 -13.76 -12.44
CA LYS A 174 -13.70 -12.36 -12.87
C LYS A 174 -15.06 -11.78 -12.48
N GLY A 175 -15.04 -10.79 -11.60
CA GLY A 175 -16.24 -10.17 -11.01
C GLY A 175 -15.88 -8.99 -10.10
N PRO A 176 -16.85 -8.40 -9.40
CA PRO A 176 -16.59 -7.24 -8.53
C PRO A 176 -15.59 -7.54 -7.42
N ALA A 177 -15.66 -8.71 -6.78
CA ALA A 177 -14.69 -9.14 -5.77
C ALA A 177 -13.27 -9.26 -6.33
N HIS A 178 -13.10 -9.73 -7.57
CA HIS A 178 -11.81 -9.77 -8.25
C HIS A 178 -11.22 -8.35 -8.45
N LYS A 179 -12.04 -7.39 -8.90
CA LYS A 179 -11.60 -6.00 -9.09
C LYS A 179 -11.19 -5.36 -7.75
N ALA A 180 -12.00 -5.57 -6.71
CA ALA A 180 -11.68 -5.12 -5.35
C ALA A 180 -10.36 -5.74 -4.86
N ALA A 181 -10.17 -7.05 -5.07
CA ALA A 181 -8.94 -7.73 -4.69
C ALA A 181 -7.71 -7.16 -5.42
N VAL A 182 -7.80 -6.88 -6.72
CA VAL A 182 -6.71 -6.27 -7.49
C VAL A 182 -6.37 -4.86 -6.98
N ALA A 183 -7.38 -4.02 -6.75
CA ALA A 183 -7.18 -2.65 -6.25
C ALA A 183 -6.51 -2.66 -4.86
N LEU A 184 -7.01 -3.49 -3.95
CA LEU A 184 -6.45 -3.64 -2.61
C LEU A 184 -5.04 -4.25 -2.64
N GLU A 185 -4.79 -5.24 -3.50
CA GLU A 185 -3.45 -5.83 -3.70
C GLU A 185 -2.45 -4.77 -4.20
N ASP A 186 -2.82 -3.96 -5.19
CA ASP A 186 -2.00 -2.85 -5.69
C ASP A 186 -1.68 -1.83 -4.58
N ALA A 187 -2.69 -1.40 -3.82
CA ALA A 187 -2.50 -0.46 -2.70
C ALA A 187 -1.61 -1.05 -1.59
N GLN A 188 -1.70 -2.36 -1.38
CA GLN A 188 -0.86 -3.05 -0.41
C GLN A 188 0.61 -3.11 -0.86
N PHE A 189 0.87 -3.36 -2.15
CA PHE A 189 2.23 -3.30 -2.70
C PHE A 189 2.80 -1.88 -2.69
N GLU A 190 1.98 -0.88 -3.03
CA GLU A 190 2.35 0.52 -2.95
C GLU A 190 2.82 0.90 -1.54
N LYS A 191 2.04 0.52 -0.52
CA LYS A 191 2.38 0.74 0.89
C LYS A 191 3.74 0.11 1.26
N TRP A 192 4.06 -1.09 0.78
CA TRP A 192 5.33 -1.73 1.11
C TRP A 192 6.52 -1.12 0.40
N LEU A 193 6.37 -0.81 -0.88
CA LEU A 193 7.44 -0.19 -1.68
C LEU A 193 7.74 1.22 -1.17
N ALA A 194 6.70 2.00 -0.84
CA ALA A 194 6.85 3.31 -0.20
C ALA A 194 7.51 3.20 1.18
N GLY A 195 7.29 2.10 1.90
CA GLY A 195 7.97 1.78 3.15
C GLY A 195 9.40 1.26 3.00
N GLY A 196 10.00 1.34 1.80
CA GLY A 196 11.37 0.92 1.52
C GLY A 196 11.60 -0.59 1.46
N ARG A 197 10.54 -1.41 1.44
CA ARG A 197 10.69 -2.86 1.30
C ARG A 197 11.11 -3.20 -0.12
N ASN A 198 12.16 -3.99 -0.27
CA ASN A 198 12.55 -4.49 -1.59
C ASN A 198 11.59 -5.62 -2.05
N PRO A 199 11.45 -5.83 -3.38
CA PRO A 199 10.60 -6.90 -3.93
C PRO A 199 10.93 -8.31 -3.42
N GLY A 200 12.21 -8.62 -3.24
CA GLY A 200 12.65 -9.94 -2.74
C GLY A 200 12.17 -10.20 -1.31
N ASP A 201 12.19 -9.18 -0.47
CA ASP A 201 11.69 -9.22 0.91
C ASP A 201 10.16 -9.30 0.91
N ILE A 202 9.46 -8.62 0.00
CA ILE A 202 8.01 -8.77 -0.11
C ILE A 202 7.63 -10.23 -0.41
N ILE A 203 8.39 -10.91 -1.27
CA ILE A 203 8.20 -12.33 -1.60
C ILE A 203 8.57 -13.22 -0.39
N LYS A 204 9.72 -12.99 0.26
CA LYS A 204 10.23 -13.81 1.38
C LYS A 204 9.47 -13.59 2.71
N VAL A 205 9.20 -12.34 3.08
CA VAL A 205 8.66 -11.91 4.39
C VAL A 205 7.20 -12.35 4.58
N LYS A 206 6.53 -12.82 3.53
CA LYS A 206 5.07 -13.06 3.57
C LYS A 206 4.63 -14.48 3.60
N LEU A 207 5.57 -15.41 3.58
CA LEU A 207 5.19 -16.80 3.56
C LEU A 207 5.37 -17.49 4.88
N GLY A 208 6.42 -17.27 5.68
CA GLY A 208 6.54 -17.71 7.08
C GLY A 208 5.81 -19.02 7.43
N VAL A 209 5.75 -19.94 6.48
CA VAL A 209 5.14 -21.25 6.61
C VAL A 209 6.38 -22.11 6.69
N GLU A 210 6.48 -22.85 7.78
CA GLU A 210 7.61 -23.74 8.07
C GLU A 210 7.74 -24.87 7.04
N ASP A 211 6.77 -24.97 6.13
CA ASP A 211 6.63 -25.98 5.08
C ASP A 211 6.83 -25.33 3.68
N PRO A 212 8.06 -25.34 3.14
CA PRO A 212 8.40 -24.71 1.87
C PRO A 212 7.63 -25.30 0.67
N ASP A 213 7.21 -26.56 0.74
CA ASP A 213 6.53 -27.25 -0.36
C ASP A 213 5.11 -26.69 -0.61
N LYS A 214 4.49 -26.10 0.43
CA LYS A 214 3.18 -25.43 0.31
C LYS A 214 3.29 -23.97 -0.12
N LEU A 215 4.52 -23.44 -0.19
CA LEU A 215 4.78 -22.04 -0.48
C LEU A 215 5.07 -21.75 -1.94
N GLU A 216 5.60 -22.70 -2.69
CA GLU A 216 6.04 -22.49 -4.08
C GLU A 216 4.91 -21.90 -4.95
N GLY A 217 3.68 -22.40 -4.79
CA GLY A 217 2.52 -21.86 -5.50
C GLY A 217 2.12 -20.45 -5.06
N LEU A 218 2.33 -20.08 -3.78
CA LEU A 218 1.96 -18.77 -3.24
C LEU A 218 3.02 -17.72 -3.53
N GLU A 219 4.31 -18.07 -3.49
CA GLU A 219 5.42 -17.19 -3.92
C GLU A 219 5.20 -16.73 -5.34
N LYS A 220 4.88 -17.68 -6.21
CA LYS A 220 4.58 -17.40 -7.60
C LYS A 220 3.41 -16.41 -7.73
N LEU A 221 2.33 -16.60 -6.97
CA LEU A 221 1.17 -15.70 -7.04
C LEU A 221 1.48 -14.28 -6.54
N VAL A 222 2.22 -14.15 -5.44
CA VAL A 222 2.64 -12.84 -4.90
C VAL A 222 3.58 -12.17 -5.90
N LYS A 223 4.55 -12.91 -6.44
CA LYS A 223 5.49 -12.43 -7.45
C LYS A 223 4.76 -11.97 -8.71
N ASP A 224 3.85 -12.77 -9.25
CA ASP A 224 3.04 -12.40 -10.43
C ASP A 224 2.19 -11.14 -10.15
N GLY A 225 1.73 -10.97 -8.91
CA GLY A 225 1.01 -9.76 -8.49
C GLY A 225 1.92 -8.53 -8.47
N LEU A 226 3.11 -8.67 -7.89
CA LEU A 226 4.08 -7.60 -7.76
C LEU A 226 4.66 -7.18 -9.12
N ASP A 227 5.00 -8.15 -9.98
CA ASP A 227 5.49 -7.90 -11.34
C ASP A 227 4.46 -7.09 -12.14
N ARG A 228 3.18 -7.47 -12.07
CA ARG A 228 2.06 -6.72 -12.69
C ARG A 228 1.96 -5.29 -12.15
N TYR A 229 2.07 -5.10 -10.84
CA TYR A 229 1.99 -3.78 -10.22
C TYR A 229 3.13 -2.87 -10.68
N VAL A 230 4.36 -3.40 -10.72
CA VAL A 230 5.55 -2.65 -11.17
C VAL A 230 5.38 -2.25 -12.65
N GLU A 231 5.00 -3.18 -13.52
CA GLU A 231 4.75 -2.91 -14.94
C GLU A 231 3.68 -1.81 -15.13
N LYS A 232 2.60 -1.86 -14.34
CA LYS A 232 1.53 -0.85 -14.36
C LYS A 232 2.06 0.54 -13.96
N LYS A 233 2.90 0.64 -12.93
CA LYS A 233 3.49 1.91 -12.49
C LYS A 233 4.49 2.46 -13.52
N GLU A 234 5.35 1.60 -14.08
CA GLU A 234 6.29 1.99 -15.13
C GLU A 234 5.56 2.54 -16.36
N LYS A 235 4.49 1.87 -16.80
CA LYS A 235 3.65 2.35 -17.89
C LYS A 235 3.05 3.72 -17.59
N THR A 236 2.43 3.88 -16.41
CA THR A 236 1.83 5.16 -16.00
C THR A 236 2.85 6.29 -15.98
N GLN A 237 4.07 6.01 -15.52
CA GLN A 237 5.16 6.99 -15.51
C GLN A 237 5.64 7.35 -16.92
N ASN A 238 5.74 6.37 -17.82
CA ASN A 238 6.14 6.61 -19.21
C ASN A 238 5.08 7.41 -19.98
N ASP A 239 3.80 7.09 -19.78
CA ASP A 239 2.69 7.84 -20.39
C ASP A 239 2.68 9.30 -19.90
N ALA A 240 2.95 9.53 -18.60
CA ALA A 240 3.07 10.88 -18.05
C ALA A 240 4.25 11.68 -18.63
N LYS A 241 5.38 11.02 -18.94
CA LYS A 241 6.54 11.67 -19.59
C LYS A 241 6.28 12.03 -21.05
N LEU A 242 5.45 11.28 -21.76
CA LEU A 242 5.10 11.57 -23.16
C LEU A 242 4.20 12.80 -23.33
N LEU A 243 3.53 13.23 -22.25
CA LEU A 243 2.66 14.40 -22.24
C LEU A 243 3.36 15.71 -21.85
N GLN A 244 4.65 15.65 -21.46
CA GLN A 244 5.48 16.81 -21.10
C GLN A 244 6.31 17.27 -22.30
#